data_AF-A0A5A7QKX5-F1
#
_entry.id   AF-A0A5A7QKX5-F1
#
_cell.length_a   1.000
_cell.length_b   1.000
_cell.length_c   1.000
_cell.angle_alpha   90.00
_cell.angle_beta   90.00
_cell.angle_gamma   90.00
#
_symmetry.space_group_name_H-M   'P 1'
#
loop_
_entity.id
_entity.type
_entity.pdbx_description
1 polymer ?
#
loop_
_entity_poly.entity_id
_entity_poly.type
_entity_poly.pdbx_seq_one_letter_code
_entity_poly.pdbx_strand_id
1 'polypeptide(L)'
;MKLAGELENVFGFPCPVGTEIRLLQLSVGDSILFLAMAAKLLANLIVMGSGIMARAFVQAYRQALMNASKNGVAQEAAQHIKTSSKMMTDAEARQILGVTENSTWEEILKRYDNLFERNAKNGSFYLQSKVHRAKECLETLHQPKEPGMVE
;
A
#
# COMPACT_ATOMS: atom_id res chain seq x y z
N MET A 1 37.53 -32.99 69.72
CA MET A 1 36.32 -32.14 69.85
C MET A 1 36.51 -31.14 70.98
N LYS A 2 37.04 -29.96 70.66
CA LYS A 2 37.05 -28.72 71.47
C LYS A 2 37.60 -27.64 70.52
N LEU A 3 36.70 -26.97 69.80
CA LEU A 3 36.38 -25.55 69.97
C LEU A 3 37.59 -24.65 69.69
N ALA A 4 37.61 -24.09 68.47
CA ALA A 4 38.52 -23.04 68.03
C ALA A 4 37.71 -21.83 67.57
N GLY A 5 38.07 -20.64 68.08
CA GLY A 5 37.72 -19.30 67.61
C GLY A 5 36.30 -18.86 67.98
N GLU A 6 36.02 -17.99 68.95
CA GLU A 6 36.74 -16.79 69.41
C GLU A 6 37.11 -15.86 68.24
N LEU A 7 36.12 -15.13 67.70
CA LEU A 7 36.23 -13.80 67.07
C LEU A 7 34.87 -13.30 66.52
N GLU A 8 33.89 -13.08 67.40
CA GLU A 8 32.73 -12.22 67.09
C GLU A 8 32.41 -11.36 68.31
N ASN A 9 33.27 -10.36 68.58
CA ASN A 9 32.93 -9.32 69.54
C ASN A 9 33.71 -8.02 69.32
N VAL A 10 33.39 -7.30 68.24
CA VAL A 10 33.59 -5.85 68.15
C VAL A 10 32.44 -5.31 67.30
N PHE A 11 31.81 -4.23 67.77
CA PHE A 11 30.65 -3.52 67.21
C PHE A 11 29.26 -3.94 67.70
N GLY A 12 28.95 -3.50 68.93
CA GLY A 12 27.61 -3.03 69.24
C GLY A 12 27.40 -1.63 68.65
N PHE A 13 26.34 -1.45 67.87
CA PHE A 13 25.62 -0.18 67.69
C PHE A 13 24.16 -0.50 67.28
N PRO A 14 23.14 0.06 67.97
CA PRO A 14 21.74 -0.11 67.60
C PRO A 14 21.25 1.00 66.65
N CYS A 15 20.36 0.63 65.72
CA CYS A 15 19.43 1.45 64.90
C CYS A 15 19.98 2.14 63.63
N PRO A 16 19.14 2.52 62.63
CA PRO A 16 17.78 2.06 62.26
C PRO A 16 17.61 1.75 60.76
N VAL A 17 17.01 0.60 60.41
CA VAL A 17 16.62 0.27 59.02
C VAL A 17 15.17 0.74 58.81
N GLY A 18 14.97 2.03 58.55
CA GLY A 18 13.60 2.59 58.46
C GLY A 18 13.40 3.86 57.63
N THR A 19 14.48 4.50 57.15
CA THR A 19 14.37 5.84 56.53
C THR A 19 14.44 5.82 54.99
N GLU A 20 14.97 4.76 54.39
CA GLU A 20 15.18 4.65 52.93
C GLU A 20 13.87 4.40 52.14
N ILE A 21 12.83 3.83 52.75
CA ILE A 21 11.56 3.55 52.05
C ILE A 21 10.73 4.82 51.83
N ARG A 22 10.94 5.87 52.65
CA ARG A 22 10.17 7.12 52.55
C ARG A 22 10.64 8.02 51.40
N LEU A 23 11.87 7.86 50.91
CA LEU A 23 12.40 8.63 49.78
C LEU A 23 11.94 8.09 48.41
N LEU A 24 11.66 6.78 48.31
CA LEU A 24 11.15 6.15 47.08
C LEU A 24 9.66 6.45 46.82
N GLN A 25 8.86 6.70 47.86
CA GLN A 25 7.45 7.07 47.69
C GLN A 25 7.24 8.50 47.17
N LEU A 26 8.19 9.42 47.37
CA LEU A 26 8.08 10.80 46.89
C LEU A 26 8.34 10.90 45.37
N SER A 27 9.29 10.11 44.85
CA SER A 27 9.69 10.14 43.43
C SER A 27 8.66 9.49 42.48
N VAL A 28 7.95 8.45 42.94
CA VAL A 28 6.93 7.75 42.12
C VAL A 28 5.64 8.57 42.01
N GLY A 29 5.26 9.29 43.07
CA GLY A 29 4.08 10.18 43.07
C GLY A 29 4.21 11.33 42.06
N ASP A 30 5.37 11.98 42.03
CA ASP A 30 5.66 13.06 41.08
C ASP A 30 5.73 12.55 39.62
N SER A 31 6.24 11.34 39.42
CA SER A 31 6.26 10.69 38.09
C SER A 31 4.86 10.36 37.56
N ILE A 32 3.95 9.91 38.41
CA ILE A 32 2.55 9.63 38.03
C ILE A 32 1.79 10.93 37.76
N LEU A 33 2.03 11.98 38.56
CA LEU A 33 1.41 13.29 38.35
C LEU A 33 1.90 13.94 37.03
N PHE A 34 3.20 13.84 36.75
CA PHE A 34 3.80 14.26 35.49
C PHE A 34 3.21 13.48 34.30
N LEU A 35 3.06 12.16 34.43
CA LEU A 35 2.46 11.32 33.40
C LEU A 35 0.99 11.69 33.13
N ALA A 36 0.21 11.99 34.18
CA ALA A 36 -1.18 12.42 34.05
C ALA A 36 -1.32 13.79 33.36
N MET A 37 -0.42 14.72 33.65
CA MET A 37 -0.40 16.04 33.00
C MET A 37 0.09 15.95 31.55
N ALA A 38 1.12 15.16 31.28
CA ALA A 38 1.61 14.89 29.93
C ALA A 38 0.56 14.16 29.07
N ALA A 39 -0.16 13.19 29.63
CA ALA A 39 -1.24 12.49 28.95
C ALA A 39 -2.40 13.42 28.56
N LYS A 40 -2.77 14.37 29.43
CA LYS A 40 -3.78 15.39 29.10
C LYS A 40 -3.32 16.33 27.98
N LEU A 41 -2.05 16.71 27.96
CA LEU A 41 -1.48 17.53 26.89
C LEU A 41 -1.48 16.79 25.55
N LEU A 42 -1.05 15.52 25.54
CA LEU A 42 -1.07 14.69 24.34
C LEU A 42 -2.49 14.42 23.85
N ALA A 43 -3.44 14.15 24.74
CA ALA A 43 -4.84 13.96 24.39
C ALA A 43 -5.43 15.21 23.72
N ASN A 44 -5.16 16.40 24.24
CA ASN A 44 -5.61 17.65 23.64
C ASN A 44 -4.99 17.89 22.26
N LEU A 45 -3.69 17.58 22.08
CA LEU A 45 -3.03 17.67 20.77
C LEU A 45 -3.64 16.72 19.73
N ILE A 46 -3.91 15.48 20.13
CA ILE A 46 -4.52 14.48 19.24
C ILE A 46 -5.95 14.90 18.87
N VAL A 47 -6.75 15.34 19.84
CA VAL A 47 -8.13 15.78 19.61
C VAL A 47 -8.18 17.03 18.72
N MET A 48 -7.32 18.02 18.97
CA MET A 48 -7.26 19.23 18.14
C MET A 48 -6.70 18.96 16.74
N GLY A 49 -5.69 18.09 16.62
CA GLY A 49 -5.04 17.77 15.34
C GLY A 49 -5.86 16.84 14.44
N SER A 50 -6.56 15.86 15.02
CA SER A 50 -7.35 14.87 14.26
C SER A 50 -8.58 15.46 13.59
N GLY A 51 -9.19 16.50 14.16
CA GLY A 51 -10.44 17.08 13.64
C GLY A 51 -10.33 17.73 12.25
N ILE A 52 -9.13 18.15 11.83
CA ILE A 52 -8.89 18.73 10.49
C ILE A 52 -8.72 17.62 9.46
N MET A 53 -7.89 16.61 9.76
CA MET A 53 -7.69 15.47 8.87
C MET A 53 -9.00 14.68 8.67
N ALA A 54 -9.74 14.40 9.75
CA ALA A 54 -11.01 13.68 9.66
C ALA A 54 -12.02 14.37 8.72
N ARG A 55 -12.14 15.70 8.79
CA ARG A 55 -13.02 16.46 7.90
C ARG A 55 -12.56 16.43 6.45
N ALA A 56 -11.26 16.52 6.19
CA ALA A 56 -10.70 16.42 4.84
C ALA A 56 -10.95 15.03 4.23
N PHE A 57 -10.75 13.94 5.00
CA PHE A 57 -11.06 12.59 4.55
C PHE A 57 -12.55 12.40 4.26
N VAL A 58 -13.45 12.89 5.11
CA VAL A 58 -14.90 12.79 4.88
C VAL A 58 -15.33 13.60 3.65
N GLN A 59 -14.75 14.79 3.45
CA GLN A 59 -15.02 15.61 2.26
C GLN A 59 -14.52 14.92 0.99
N ALA A 60 -13.29 14.40 0.99
CA ALA A 60 -12.73 13.65 -0.13
C ALA A 60 -13.51 12.36 -0.41
N TYR A 61 -13.95 11.65 0.64
CA TYR A 61 -14.76 10.44 0.50
C TYR A 61 -16.14 10.74 -0.09
N ARG A 62 -16.82 11.80 0.40
CA ARG A 62 -18.07 12.27 -0.20
C ARG A 62 -17.87 12.73 -1.64
N GLN A 63 -16.79 13.45 -1.93
CA GLN A 63 -16.45 13.88 -3.27
C GLN A 63 -16.19 12.67 -4.19
N ALA A 64 -15.51 11.64 -3.71
CA ALA A 64 -15.27 10.39 -4.44
C ALA A 64 -16.58 9.65 -4.71
N LEU A 65 -17.48 9.55 -3.74
CA LEU A 65 -18.80 8.93 -3.92
C LEU A 65 -19.69 9.73 -4.90
N MET A 66 -19.69 11.06 -4.80
CA MET A 66 -20.45 11.91 -5.71
C MET A 66 -19.89 11.88 -7.13
N ASN A 67 -18.56 11.88 -7.28
CA ASN A 67 -17.89 11.73 -8.57
C ASN A 67 -18.14 10.33 -9.16
N ALA A 68 -18.09 9.27 -8.35
CA ALA A 68 -18.42 7.92 -8.77
C ALA A 68 -19.89 7.78 -9.22
N SER A 69 -20.82 8.42 -8.49
CA SER A 69 -22.25 8.38 -8.81
C SER A 69 -22.63 9.26 -10.01
N LYS A 70 -21.87 10.33 -10.30
CA LYS A 70 -22.19 11.25 -11.40
C LYS A 70 -21.42 11.01 -12.69
N ASN A 71 -20.20 10.48 -12.64
CA ASN A 71 -19.28 10.54 -13.78
C ASN A 71 -18.73 9.19 -14.28
N GLY A 72 -19.18 8.01 -13.80
CA GLY A 72 -18.69 6.74 -14.35
C GLY A 72 -17.17 6.50 -14.19
N VAL A 73 -16.50 7.30 -13.35
CA VAL A 73 -15.04 7.30 -13.08
C VAL A 73 -14.56 6.03 -12.38
N ALA A 74 -15.48 5.15 -11.99
CA ALA A 74 -15.14 3.77 -11.64
C ALA A 74 -14.41 3.08 -12.80
N GLN A 75 -14.70 3.45 -14.05
CA GLN A 75 -14.08 2.85 -15.22
C GLN A 75 -12.63 3.31 -15.42
N GLU A 76 -12.29 4.58 -15.22
CA GLU A 76 -10.90 5.07 -15.32
C GLU A 76 -10.03 4.58 -14.14
N ALA A 77 -10.55 4.57 -12.91
CA ALA A 77 -9.83 4.02 -11.75
C ALA A 77 -9.72 2.48 -11.81
N ALA A 78 -10.77 1.78 -12.25
CA ALA A 78 -10.71 0.33 -12.46
C ALA A 78 -9.85 -0.04 -13.67
N GLN A 79 -9.77 0.80 -14.72
CA GLN A 79 -8.82 0.61 -15.80
C GLN A 79 -7.40 0.72 -15.29
N HIS A 80 -7.08 1.71 -14.44
CA HIS A 80 -5.75 1.85 -13.85
C HIS A 80 -5.35 0.67 -12.94
N ILE A 81 -6.33 0.04 -12.26
CA ILE A 81 -6.12 -1.20 -11.49
C ILE A 81 -5.99 -2.42 -12.43
N LYS A 82 -6.75 -2.49 -13.53
CA LYS A 82 -6.68 -3.57 -14.53
C LYS A 82 -5.38 -3.56 -15.35
N THR A 83 -4.71 -2.41 -15.48
CA THR A 83 -3.36 -2.30 -16.10
C THR A 83 -2.27 -3.03 -15.32
N SER A 84 -2.53 -3.46 -14.06
CA SER A 84 -1.61 -4.30 -13.28
C SER A 84 -1.75 -5.80 -13.60
N SER A 85 -2.75 -6.19 -14.39
CA SER A 85 -2.94 -7.60 -14.75
C SER A 85 -1.95 -7.99 -15.84
N LYS A 86 -1.23 -9.09 -15.59
CA LYS A 86 -0.14 -9.67 -16.40
C LYS A 86 -0.56 -10.12 -17.82
N MET A 87 -1.81 -9.88 -18.22
CA MET A 87 -2.37 -10.18 -19.54
C MET A 87 -2.72 -8.90 -20.29
N MET A 88 -2.29 -8.83 -21.55
CA MET A 88 -2.61 -7.72 -22.45
C MET A 88 -4.11 -7.67 -22.71
N THR A 89 -4.72 -6.51 -22.47
CA THR A 89 -6.15 -6.28 -22.75
C THR A 89 -6.38 -5.90 -24.21
N ASP A 90 -7.59 -6.10 -24.72
CA ASP A 90 -7.96 -5.74 -26.09
C ASP A 90 -7.89 -4.22 -26.34
N ALA A 91 -8.20 -3.42 -25.34
CA ALA A 91 -8.00 -1.97 -25.37
C ALA A 91 -6.51 -1.58 -25.46
N GLU A 92 -5.64 -2.25 -24.67
CA GLU A 92 -4.18 -2.05 -24.74
C GLU A 92 -3.63 -2.47 -26.11
N ALA A 93 -4.09 -3.59 -26.66
CA ALA A 93 -3.66 -4.07 -27.98
C ALA A 93 -4.01 -3.07 -29.10
N ARG A 94 -5.22 -2.50 -29.07
CA ARG A 94 -5.63 -1.45 -30.02
C ARG A 94 -4.79 -0.18 -29.87
N GLN A 95 -4.46 0.22 -28.64
CA GLN A 95 -3.57 1.34 -28.39
C GLN A 95 -2.14 1.10 -28.88
N ILE A 96 -1.60 -0.11 -28.69
CA ILE A 96 -0.24 -0.48 -29.15
C ILE A 96 -0.15 -0.40 -30.68
N LEU A 97 -1.16 -0.87 -31.41
CA LEU A 97 -1.18 -0.84 -32.87
C LEU A 97 -1.70 0.49 -33.45
N GLY A 98 -2.25 1.37 -32.61
CA GLY A 98 -2.82 2.66 -33.03
C GLY A 98 -4.05 2.51 -33.94
N VAL A 99 -4.87 1.49 -33.68
CA VAL A 99 -6.07 1.16 -34.47
C VAL A 99 -7.34 1.45 -33.69
N THR A 100 -8.43 1.72 -34.43
CA THR A 100 -9.75 1.98 -33.82
C THR A 100 -10.55 0.69 -33.71
N GLU A 101 -11.65 0.70 -32.94
CA GLU A 101 -12.50 -0.49 -32.75
C GLU A 101 -13.16 -0.99 -34.04
N ASN A 102 -13.31 -0.11 -35.04
CA ASN A 102 -13.90 -0.42 -36.35
C ASN A 102 -12.86 -0.70 -37.44
N SER A 103 -11.57 -0.77 -37.11
CA SER A 103 -10.51 -1.04 -38.09
C SER A 103 -10.63 -2.48 -38.61
N THR A 104 -10.49 -2.65 -39.93
CA THR A 104 -10.51 -3.97 -40.56
C THR A 104 -9.25 -4.76 -40.21
N TRP A 105 -9.32 -6.09 -40.28
CA TRP A 105 -8.19 -6.98 -40.03
C TRP A 105 -6.97 -6.66 -40.93
N GLU A 106 -7.23 -6.27 -42.17
CA GLU A 106 -6.21 -5.85 -43.14
C GLU A 106 -5.47 -4.59 -42.68
N GLU A 107 -6.18 -3.62 -42.11
CA GLU A 107 -5.56 -2.41 -41.55
C GLU A 107 -4.71 -2.76 -40.33
N ILE A 108 -5.18 -3.65 -39.47
CA ILE A 108 -4.45 -4.13 -38.29
C ILE A 108 -3.13 -4.78 -38.69
N LEU A 109 -3.15 -5.69 -39.68
CA LEU A 109 -1.94 -6.34 -40.20
C LEU A 109 -0.97 -5.33 -40.80
N LYS A 110 -1.46 -4.39 -41.62
CA LYS A 110 -0.62 -3.35 -42.22
C LYS A 110 0.07 -2.47 -41.15
N ARG A 111 -0.64 -2.15 -40.07
CA ARG A 111 -0.08 -1.39 -38.94
C ARG A 111 0.94 -2.21 -38.16
N TYR A 112 0.64 -3.49 -37.92
CA TYR A 112 1.54 -4.45 -37.29
C TYR A 112 2.86 -4.57 -38.07
N ASP A 113 2.82 -4.81 -39.39
CA ASP A 113 4.02 -4.99 -40.21
C ASP A 113 4.90 -3.73 -40.19
N ASN A 114 4.30 -2.55 -40.34
CA ASN A 114 5.04 -1.29 -40.27
C ASN A 114 5.72 -1.08 -38.92
N LEU A 115 5.01 -1.35 -37.81
CA LEU A 115 5.56 -1.25 -36.47
C LEU A 115 6.63 -2.31 -36.21
N PHE A 116 6.43 -3.54 -36.67
CA PHE A 116 7.35 -4.65 -36.46
C PHE A 116 8.68 -4.42 -37.19
N GLU A 117 8.64 -4.02 -38.46
CA GLU A 117 9.85 -3.70 -39.25
C GLU A 117 10.62 -2.51 -38.67
N ARG A 118 9.92 -1.44 -38.26
CA ARG A 118 10.56 -0.28 -37.64
C ARG A 118 11.22 -0.62 -36.30
N ASN A 119 10.54 -1.42 -35.48
CA ASN A 119 11.09 -1.88 -34.21
C ASN A 119 12.20 -2.92 -34.39
N ALA A 120 12.24 -3.66 -35.50
CA ALA A 120 13.36 -4.56 -35.82
C ALA A 120 14.65 -3.82 -36.14
N LYS A 121 14.54 -2.65 -36.79
CA LYS A 121 15.70 -1.85 -37.20
C LYS A 121 16.17 -0.90 -36.09
N ASN A 122 15.24 -0.35 -35.30
CA ASN A 122 15.53 0.75 -34.38
C ASN A 122 14.96 0.54 -32.96
N GLY A 123 14.24 -0.55 -32.72
CA GLY A 123 13.58 -0.82 -31.44
C GLY A 123 14.30 -1.88 -30.60
N SER A 124 13.67 -2.25 -29.48
CA SER A 124 14.14 -3.32 -28.61
C SER A 124 13.29 -4.58 -28.78
N PHE A 125 13.85 -5.74 -28.42
CA PHE A 125 13.12 -7.01 -28.40
C PHE A 125 11.84 -6.94 -27.55
N TYR A 126 11.84 -6.12 -26.49
CA TYR A 126 10.66 -5.90 -25.65
C TYR A 126 9.53 -5.23 -26.43
N LEU A 127 9.83 -4.18 -27.20
CA LEU A 127 8.83 -3.47 -28.02
C LEU A 127 8.27 -4.39 -29.10
N GLN A 128 9.12 -5.17 -29.76
CA GLN A 128 8.68 -6.18 -30.73
C GLN A 128 7.78 -7.24 -30.09
N SER A 129 8.15 -7.72 -28.91
CA SER A 129 7.36 -8.68 -28.15
C SER A 129 5.99 -8.10 -27.78
N LYS A 130 5.92 -6.82 -27.38
CA LYS A 130 4.65 -6.13 -27.09
C LYS A 130 3.76 -5.98 -28.32
N VAL A 131 4.34 -5.61 -29.46
CA VAL A 131 3.61 -5.50 -30.75
C VAL A 131 3.10 -6.87 -31.20
N HIS A 132 3.90 -7.92 -31.04
CA HIS A 132 3.48 -9.30 -31.35
C HIS A 132 2.32 -9.77 -30.46
N ARG A 133 2.43 -9.55 -29.14
CA ARG A 133 1.37 -9.88 -28.18
C ARG A 133 0.06 -9.13 -28.50
N ALA A 134 0.15 -7.88 -28.97
CA ALA A 134 -1.02 -7.10 -29.37
C ALA A 134 -1.73 -7.71 -30.58
N LYS A 135 -0.97 -8.17 -31.58
CA LYS A 135 -1.50 -8.87 -32.75
C LYS A 135 -2.21 -10.17 -32.36
N GLU A 136 -1.59 -11.00 -31.52
CA GLU A 136 -2.21 -12.24 -31.01
C GLU A 136 -3.50 -11.96 -30.24
N CYS A 137 -3.54 -10.89 -29.42
CA CYS A 137 -4.74 -10.49 -28.70
C CYS A 137 -5.90 -10.15 -29.64
N LEU A 138 -5.66 -9.35 -30.69
CA LEU A 138 -6.71 -8.99 -31.65
C LEU A 138 -7.10 -10.14 -32.57
N GLU A 139 -6.19 -11.08 -32.85
CA GLU A 139 -6.47 -12.29 -33.64
C GLU A 139 -7.51 -13.17 -32.94
N THR A 140 -7.42 -13.33 -31.61
CA THR A 140 -8.41 -14.09 -30.82
C THR A 140 -9.81 -13.48 -30.82
N LEU A 141 -9.93 -12.18 -31.14
CA LEU A 141 -11.22 -11.49 -31.25
C LEU A 141 -11.81 -11.58 -32.66
N HIS A 142 -10.95 -11.56 -33.68
CA HIS A 142 -11.37 -11.60 -35.09
C HIS A 142 -11.63 -13.01 -35.60
N GLN A 143 -11.04 -14.03 -34.98
CA GLN A 143 -11.50 -15.40 -35.14
C GLN A 143 -12.72 -15.59 -34.24
N PRO A 144 -13.95 -15.65 -34.77
CA PRO A 144 -15.07 -16.14 -33.98
C PRO A 144 -14.69 -17.54 -33.52
N LYS A 145 -14.64 -17.72 -32.20
CA LYS A 145 -14.61 -19.04 -31.57
C LYS A 145 -15.75 -19.83 -32.21
N GLU A 146 -15.45 -20.82 -33.05
CA GLU A 146 -16.48 -21.76 -33.47
C GLU A 146 -17.13 -22.29 -32.19
N PRO A 147 -18.46 -22.15 -32.02
CA PRO A 147 -19.15 -22.80 -30.93
C PRO A 147 -19.08 -24.30 -31.18
N GLY A 148 -18.05 -24.96 -30.63
CA GLY A 148 -18.00 -26.40 -30.51
C GLY A 148 -19.20 -26.85 -29.70
N MET A 149 -20.23 -27.32 -30.40
CA MET A 149 -21.39 -27.96 -29.83
C MET A 149 -21.03 -29.40 -29.38
N VAL A 150 -21.59 -29.76 -28.22
CA VAL A 150 -21.92 -31.09 -27.69
C VAL A 150 -20.80 -32.09 -27.40
N GLU A 151 -20.61 -32.38 -26.10
CA GLU A 151 -20.72 -33.75 -25.58
C GLU A 151 -21.79 -33.77 -24.48
#